data_AF-A0A960XRW6-F1
#
_entry.id   AF-A0A960XRW6-F1
#
_cell.length_a   1.000
_cell.length_b   1.000
_cell.length_c   1.000
_cell.angle_alpha   90.00
_cell.angle_beta   90.00
_cell.angle_gamma   90.00
#
_symmetry.space_group_name_H-M   'P 1'
#
loop_
_entity.id
_entity.type
_entity.pdbx_description
1 polymer ?
#
loop_
_entity_poly.entity_id
_entity_poly.type
_entity_poly.pdbx_seq_one_letter_code
_entity_poly.pdbx_strand_id
1 'polypeptide(L)'
;MEAPESNPVGYQWLAERFDVVTMPYWRETRILTKGARRLVETNGQQVEYLPAAQDPGDDLFTQLEFALRKEGLHLELLRKVLVRISAQDLTEHLRGRPTGRYARVLWFLYEAFTGTLLDIDDLKVGNYVDLLDPDIYTTGPVKKVKRQRINVNLLGTVDFSPMVRNAGLGDWNESEMRKRCEDIVGDYPPEIFERAVRYLYAKESKSSHEIERETPDQKRAEKFIGLLEQAWHRDFISKPALVELQQAIVEPRFANRGWRSELTEPGDRQVYVGETLGPGLERVHYAAPKPEDLDELMSGFIMMAWQMIEGPLGERTGTPTPTLVAAAVV
;
A
#
# COMPACT_ATOMS: atom_id res chain seq x y z
N MET A 1 -7.79 -5.15 -32.92
CA MET A 1 -7.49 -3.77 -33.37
C MET A 1 -6.03 -3.53 -33.05
N GLU A 2 -5.23 -3.16 -34.04
CA GLU A 2 -3.84 -2.78 -33.83
C GLU A 2 -3.78 -1.53 -32.93
N ALA A 3 -2.80 -1.47 -32.03
CA ALA A 3 -2.62 -0.31 -31.17
C ALA A 3 -2.31 0.92 -32.05
N PRO A 4 -2.91 2.10 -31.78
CA PRO A 4 -2.62 3.28 -32.57
C PRO A 4 -1.17 3.72 -32.39
N GLU A 5 -0.56 4.21 -33.47
CA GLU A 5 0.81 4.74 -33.45
C GLU A 5 0.90 5.90 -32.45
N SER A 6 1.71 5.70 -31.41
CA SER A 6 1.79 6.60 -30.27
C SER A 6 3.08 6.43 -29.45
N ASN A 7 3.50 7.50 -28.79
CA ASN A 7 4.68 7.54 -27.93
C ASN A 7 4.30 7.62 -26.45
N PRO A 8 5.03 6.95 -25.53
CA PRO A 8 4.79 7.07 -24.10
C PRO A 8 5.22 8.46 -23.61
N VAL A 9 4.48 8.98 -22.63
CA VAL A 9 4.81 10.20 -21.89
C VAL A 9 4.54 9.97 -20.40
N GLY A 10 4.85 10.95 -19.56
CA GLY A 10 4.62 10.85 -18.12
C GLY A 10 5.42 9.72 -17.47
N TYR A 11 4.78 8.90 -16.65
CA TYR A 11 5.48 7.87 -15.88
C TYR A 11 6.14 6.79 -16.74
N GLN A 12 5.51 6.37 -17.85
CA GLN A 12 6.11 5.35 -18.72
C GLN A 12 7.40 5.87 -19.37
N TRP A 13 7.40 7.13 -19.84
CA TRP A 13 8.61 7.76 -20.38
C TRP A 13 9.71 7.91 -19.32
N LEU A 14 9.34 8.24 -18.07
CA LEU A 14 10.28 8.33 -16.95
C LEU A 14 10.87 6.95 -16.62
N ALA A 15 10.05 5.90 -16.59
CA ALA A 15 10.50 4.54 -16.35
C ALA A 15 11.52 4.09 -17.41
N GLU A 16 11.25 4.35 -18.69
CA GLU A 16 12.15 4.04 -19.81
C GLU A 16 13.44 4.87 -19.73
N ARG A 17 13.35 6.18 -19.52
CA ARG A 17 14.51 7.07 -19.47
C ARG A 17 15.48 6.74 -18.34
N PHE A 18 14.96 6.34 -17.18
CA PHE A 18 15.78 6.00 -16.02
C PHE A 18 16.07 4.51 -15.89
N ASP A 19 15.59 3.66 -16.80
CA ASP A 19 15.69 2.19 -16.68
C ASP A 19 15.20 1.69 -15.31
N VAL A 20 13.93 2.01 -15.02
CA VAL A 20 13.27 1.69 -13.75
C VAL A 20 12.11 0.73 -14.00
N VAL A 21 12.14 -0.41 -13.32
CA VAL A 21 11.02 -1.36 -13.30
C VAL A 21 10.15 -1.07 -12.07
N THR A 22 8.84 -0.95 -12.27
CA THR A 22 7.84 -0.81 -11.21
C THR A 22 6.71 -1.82 -11.37
N MET A 23 5.88 -1.94 -10.34
CA MET A 23 4.59 -2.62 -10.51
C MET A 23 3.75 -1.91 -11.58
N PRO A 24 2.91 -2.64 -12.35
CA PRO A 24 2.01 -2.02 -13.29
C PRO A 24 1.16 -0.95 -12.62
N TYR A 25 1.18 0.26 -13.18
CA TYR A 25 0.37 1.36 -12.69
C TYR A 25 -1.00 1.37 -13.36
N TRP A 26 -2.00 1.93 -12.69
CA TRP A 26 -3.38 1.88 -13.17
C TRP A 26 -3.64 2.79 -14.38
N ARG A 27 -2.74 3.73 -14.67
CA ARG A 27 -2.89 4.69 -15.77
C ARG A 27 -1.60 4.94 -16.52
N GLU A 28 -1.68 4.92 -17.84
CA GLU A 28 -0.63 5.32 -18.76
C GLU A 28 -1.17 6.38 -19.71
N THR A 29 -0.36 7.39 -20.02
CA THR A 29 -0.67 8.37 -21.06
C THR A 29 0.25 8.21 -22.26
N ARG A 30 -0.33 8.27 -23.46
CA ARG A 30 0.40 8.21 -24.73
C ARG A 30 0.01 9.36 -25.64
N ILE A 31 0.96 9.85 -26.43
CA ILE A 31 0.74 10.89 -27.43
C ILE A 31 0.56 10.23 -28.80
N LEU A 32 -0.56 10.50 -29.46
CA LEU A 32 -0.84 10.03 -30.82
C LEU A 32 -0.07 10.85 -31.85
N THR A 33 0.53 10.17 -32.83
CA THR A 33 1.08 10.84 -34.03
C THR A 33 -0.02 11.58 -34.80
N LYS A 34 -1.23 10.98 -34.85
CA LYS A 34 -2.43 11.59 -35.42
C LYS A 34 -3.69 11.03 -34.75
N GLY A 35 -4.63 11.92 -34.41
CA GLY A 35 -5.93 11.52 -33.88
C GLY A 35 -6.44 12.44 -32.78
N ALA A 36 -7.62 12.10 -32.27
CA ALA A 36 -8.25 12.79 -31.16
C ALA A 36 -8.04 12.03 -29.85
N ARG A 37 -8.32 12.69 -28.72
CA ARG A 37 -8.27 12.08 -27.39
C ARG A 37 -9.10 10.80 -27.35
N ARG A 38 -8.54 9.73 -26.78
CA ARG A 38 -9.20 8.45 -26.58
C ARG A 38 -8.77 7.84 -25.25
N LEU A 39 -9.70 7.33 -24.48
CA LEU A 39 -9.42 6.53 -23.28
C LEU A 39 -9.76 5.07 -23.57
N VAL A 40 -8.87 4.16 -23.24
CA VAL A 40 -9.09 2.71 -23.29
C VAL A 40 -8.92 2.17 -21.89
N GLU A 41 -9.90 1.40 -21.42
CA GLU A 41 -9.85 0.74 -20.11
C GLU A 41 -9.98 -0.77 -20.27
N THR A 42 -9.12 -1.53 -19.59
CA THR A 42 -9.13 -3.00 -19.62
C THR A 42 -8.64 -3.52 -18.27
N ASN A 43 -9.45 -4.34 -17.60
CA ASN A 43 -9.13 -4.93 -16.29
C ASN A 43 -8.65 -3.90 -15.24
N GLY A 44 -9.26 -2.71 -15.23
CA GLY A 44 -8.92 -1.62 -14.31
C GLY A 44 -7.66 -0.81 -14.65
N GLN A 45 -6.93 -1.18 -15.71
CA GLN A 45 -5.85 -0.36 -16.30
C GLN A 45 -6.42 0.58 -17.37
N GLN A 46 -5.94 1.83 -17.37
CA GLN A 46 -6.35 2.88 -18.29
C GLN A 46 -5.18 3.33 -19.16
N VAL A 47 -5.36 3.32 -20.47
CA VAL A 47 -4.44 3.96 -21.41
C VAL A 47 -5.16 5.16 -22.04
N GLU A 48 -4.68 6.36 -21.71
CA GLU A 48 -5.18 7.60 -22.28
C GLU A 48 -4.30 8.05 -23.44
N TYR A 49 -4.87 8.10 -24.63
CA TYR A 49 -4.26 8.64 -25.82
C TYR A 49 -4.64 10.12 -25.96
N LEU A 50 -3.65 10.99 -26.09
CA LEU A 50 -3.84 12.43 -26.29
C LEU A 50 -3.34 12.87 -27.68
N PRO A 51 -3.89 13.94 -28.27
CA PRO A 51 -3.37 14.49 -29.52
C PRO A 51 -1.95 15.05 -29.35
N ALA A 52 -1.17 15.08 -30.44
CA ALA A 52 0.19 15.64 -30.51
C ALA A 52 0.35 17.04 -29.89
N ALA A 53 -0.69 17.88 -29.92
CA ALA A 53 -0.66 19.22 -29.31
C ALA A 53 -0.55 19.22 -27.77
N GLN A 54 -0.74 18.06 -27.11
CA GLN A 54 -0.59 17.91 -25.65
C GLN A 54 0.73 17.24 -25.25
N ASP A 55 1.67 17.08 -26.18
CA ASP A 55 2.98 16.51 -25.91
C ASP A 55 3.77 17.39 -24.92
N PRO A 56 4.18 16.86 -23.74
CA PRO A 56 5.05 17.57 -22.81
C PRO A 56 6.51 17.74 -23.32
N GLY A 57 6.90 17.08 -24.41
CA GLY A 57 8.27 17.10 -24.93
C GLY A 57 9.25 16.30 -24.05
N ASP A 58 10.55 16.48 -24.29
CA ASP A 58 11.60 15.64 -23.68
C ASP A 58 12.24 16.23 -22.41
N ASP A 59 11.66 17.31 -21.88
CA ASP A 59 12.10 17.93 -20.64
C ASP A 59 11.66 17.10 -19.42
N LEU A 60 12.63 16.75 -18.58
CA LEU A 60 12.44 15.86 -17.42
C LEU A 60 11.38 16.37 -16.45
N PHE A 61 11.46 17.64 -16.09
CA PHE A 61 10.56 18.20 -15.08
C PHE A 61 9.16 18.45 -15.64
N THR A 62 9.06 18.80 -16.91
CA THR A 62 7.79 18.89 -17.63
C THR A 62 7.10 17.53 -17.69
N GLN A 63 7.84 16.45 -17.94
CA GLN A 63 7.32 15.07 -17.89
C GLN A 63 6.87 14.66 -16.49
N LEU A 64 7.62 15.00 -15.43
CA LEU A 64 7.24 14.75 -14.03
C LEU A 64 5.95 15.49 -13.63
N GLU A 65 5.86 16.79 -13.92
CA GLU A 65 4.66 17.60 -13.64
C GLU A 65 3.47 17.12 -14.47
N PHE A 66 3.70 16.72 -15.72
CA PHE A 66 2.69 16.13 -16.58
C PHE A 66 2.14 14.83 -15.97
N ALA A 67 3.01 13.91 -15.54
CA ALA A 67 2.63 12.62 -14.96
C ALA A 67 1.79 12.82 -13.70
N LEU A 68 2.24 13.65 -12.76
CA LEU A 68 1.49 13.96 -11.54
C LEU A 68 0.11 14.56 -11.85
N ARG A 69 0.00 15.37 -12.91
CA ARG A 69 -1.26 16.01 -13.31
C ARG A 69 -2.23 15.06 -13.98
N LYS A 70 -1.75 14.19 -14.86
CA LYS A 70 -2.60 13.35 -15.73
C LYS A 70 -2.82 11.97 -15.15
N GLU A 71 -1.82 11.43 -14.47
CA GLU A 71 -1.76 10.04 -14.03
C GLU A 71 -1.87 9.92 -12.51
N GLY A 72 -1.79 11.03 -11.77
CA GLY A 72 -1.84 11.05 -10.30
C GLY A 72 -0.51 10.68 -9.66
N LEU A 73 -0.51 10.35 -8.38
CA LEU A 73 0.72 10.06 -7.63
C LEU A 73 1.16 8.58 -7.76
N HIS A 74 2.28 8.32 -8.45
CA HIS A 74 2.93 7.01 -8.47
C HIS A 74 4.14 6.98 -7.53
N LEU A 75 3.90 6.62 -6.26
CA LEU A 75 4.90 6.75 -5.20
C LEU A 75 6.16 5.89 -5.45
N GLU A 76 5.99 4.63 -5.87
CA GLU A 76 7.11 3.71 -6.16
C GLU A 76 8.04 4.26 -7.26
N LEU A 77 7.47 4.67 -8.39
CA LEU A 77 8.24 5.20 -9.51
C LEU A 77 8.95 6.49 -9.13
N LEU A 78 8.25 7.42 -8.49
CA LEU A 78 8.85 8.67 -8.03
C LEU A 78 9.97 8.44 -7.02
N ARG A 79 9.84 7.46 -6.13
CA ARG A 79 10.92 7.08 -5.20
C ARG A 79 12.17 6.58 -5.94
N LYS A 80 12.00 5.80 -7.01
CA LYS A 80 13.12 5.28 -7.82
C LYS A 80 13.73 6.33 -8.76
N VAL A 81 12.94 7.29 -9.24
CA VAL A 81 13.37 8.34 -10.19
C VAL A 81 13.98 9.55 -9.47
N LEU A 82 13.32 10.10 -8.45
CA LEU A 82 13.74 11.34 -7.80
C LEU A 82 15.12 11.23 -7.15
N VAL A 83 15.46 10.07 -6.57
CA VAL A 83 16.78 9.82 -5.97
C VAL A 83 17.93 9.83 -6.99
N ARG A 84 17.62 9.75 -8.29
CA ARG A 84 18.60 9.81 -9.40
C ARG A 84 18.72 11.22 -9.99
N ILE A 85 17.93 12.18 -9.53
CA ILE A 85 17.97 13.58 -9.96
C ILE A 85 18.88 14.37 -9.02
N SER A 86 19.74 15.23 -9.57
CA SER A 86 20.59 16.07 -8.74
C SER A 86 19.76 17.11 -7.97
N ALA A 87 20.15 17.39 -6.73
CA ALA A 87 19.49 18.41 -5.91
C ALA A 87 19.57 19.79 -6.57
N GLN A 88 20.67 20.07 -7.29
CA GLN A 88 20.88 21.32 -8.01
C GLN A 88 19.86 21.48 -9.14
N ASP A 89 19.72 20.51 -10.04
CA ASP A 89 18.81 20.61 -11.19
C ASP A 89 17.36 20.81 -10.73
N LEU A 90 16.93 20.05 -9.71
CA LEU A 90 15.59 20.20 -9.17
C LEU A 90 15.41 21.56 -8.48
N THR A 91 16.41 22.05 -7.75
CA THR A 91 16.36 23.38 -7.12
C THR A 91 16.22 24.49 -8.17
N GLU A 92 17.02 24.43 -9.23
CA GLU A 92 16.97 25.38 -10.34
C GLU A 92 15.59 25.40 -11.02
N HIS A 93 15.02 24.23 -11.30
CA HIS A 93 13.66 24.10 -11.85
C HIS A 93 12.60 24.72 -10.91
N LEU A 94 12.64 24.37 -9.63
CA LEU A 94 11.62 24.77 -8.66
C LEU A 94 11.65 26.27 -8.34
N ARG A 95 12.82 26.93 -8.38
CA ARG A 95 12.95 28.38 -8.14
C ARG A 95 12.11 29.22 -9.11
N GLY A 96 11.88 28.73 -10.33
CA GLY A 96 11.03 29.43 -11.31
C GLY A 96 9.55 29.42 -10.97
N ARG A 97 9.04 28.38 -10.27
CA ARG A 97 7.60 28.19 -9.98
C ARG A 97 7.34 27.51 -8.61
N PRO A 98 7.81 28.07 -7.49
CA PRO A 98 7.83 27.38 -6.19
C PRO A 98 6.43 27.18 -5.57
N THR A 99 5.40 27.89 -6.06
CA THR A 99 4.03 27.83 -5.54
C THR A 99 3.12 26.84 -6.27
N GLY A 100 3.56 26.29 -7.41
CA GLY A 100 2.78 25.32 -8.20
C GLY A 100 2.47 24.05 -7.40
N ARG A 101 1.28 23.45 -7.60
CA ARG A 101 0.87 22.22 -6.89
C ARG A 101 1.90 21.10 -7.09
N TYR A 102 2.21 20.78 -8.35
CA TYR A 102 3.11 19.67 -8.68
C TYR A 102 4.57 19.96 -8.35
N ALA A 103 5.02 21.20 -8.50
CA ALA A 103 6.34 21.64 -8.03
C ALA A 103 6.51 21.39 -6.52
N ARG A 104 5.51 21.73 -5.70
CA ARG A 104 5.55 21.52 -4.24
C ARG A 104 5.48 20.04 -3.86
N VAL A 105 4.74 19.22 -4.61
CA VAL A 105 4.72 17.76 -4.44
C VAL A 105 6.10 17.17 -4.76
N LEU A 106 6.71 17.53 -5.89
CA LEU A 106 8.06 17.07 -6.26
C LEU A 106 9.10 17.50 -5.23
N TRP A 107 9.05 18.76 -4.78
CA TRP A 107 9.93 19.27 -3.73
C TRP A 107 9.80 18.45 -2.44
N PHE A 108 8.58 18.27 -1.94
CA PHE A 108 8.35 17.50 -0.72
C PHE A 108 8.84 16.05 -0.86
N LEU A 109 8.47 15.37 -1.94
CA LEU A 109 8.84 13.97 -2.15
C LEU A 109 10.36 13.80 -2.30
N TYR A 110 11.04 14.73 -2.98
CA TYR A 110 12.49 14.68 -3.10
C TYR A 110 13.17 14.76 -1.74
N GLU A 111 12.83 15.76 -0.92
CA GLU A 111 13.43 15.89 0.43
C GLU A 111 13.07 14.68 1.32
N ALA A 112 11.84 14.17 1.20
CA ALA A 112 11.39 13.00 1.95
C ALA A 112 12.13 11.70 1.56
N PHE A 113 12.39 11.48 0.27
CA PHE A 113 13.04 10.25 -0.22
C PHE A 113 14.55 10.27 -0.06
N THR A 114 15.17 11.44 -0.18
CA THR A 114 16.63 11.59 -0.17
C THR A 114 17.19 12.01 1.19
N GLY A 115 16.34 12.53 2.08
CA GLY A 115 16.77 13.22 3.30
C GLY A 115 17.55 14.52 3.05
N THR A 116 17.68 14.95 1.78
CA THR A 116 18.45 16.14 1.39
C THR A 116 17.52 17.33 1.27
N LEU A 117 17.78 18.36 2.07
CA LEU A 117 17.06 19.64 1.97
C LEU A 117 17.54 20.43 0.74
N LEU A 118 16.60 20.85 -0.09
CA LEU A 118 16.90 21.70 -1.24
C LEU A 118 17.19 23.13 -0.77
N ASP A 119 18.05 23.84 -1.52
CA ASP A 119 18.39 25.25 -1.26
C ASP A 119 17.26 26.18 -1.75
N ILE A 120 16.10 26.05 -1.11
CA ILE A 120 14.88 26.81 -1.35
C ILE A 120 14.31 27.21 0.02
N ASP A 121 13.99 28.50 0.17
CA ASP A 121 13.35 29.02 1.38
C ASP A 121 11.93 28.46 1.56
N ASP A 122 11.54 28.22 2.80
CA ASP A 122 10.20 27.82 3.19
C ASP A 122 9.13 28.77 2.64
N LEU A 123 8.02 28.20 2.17
CA LEU A 123 6.88 28.96 1.67
C LEU A 123 6.13 29.67 2.81
N LYS A 124 6.22 31.01 2.81
CA LYS A 124 5.57 31.87 3.79
C LYS A 124 4.07 32.07 3.54
N VAL A 125 3.63 31.93 2.28
CA VAL A 125 2.25 32.25 1.83
C VAL A 125 1.67 31.14 0.96
N GLY A 126 0.34 31.15 0.79
CA GLY A 126 -0.40 30.24 -0.08
C GLY A 126 -1.21 29.17 0.68
N ASN A 127 -2.03 28.42 -0.04
CA ASN A 127 -2.80 27.32 0.55
C ASN A 127 -1.96 26.05 0.66
N TYR A 128 -2.34 25.16 1.58
CA TYR A 128 -1.83 23.81 1.56
C TYR A 128 -2.38 23.05 0.36
N VAL A 129 -1.59 22.16 -0.22
CA VAL A 129 -2.05 21.24 -1.27
C VAL A 129 -1.92 19.81 -0.80
N ASP A 130 -2.92 19.01 -1.13
CA ASP A 130 -2.93 17.58 -0.82
C ASP A 130 -1.91 16.85 -1.67
N LEU A 131 -1.13 16.00 -1.00
CA LEU A 131 -0.15 15.12 -1.65
C LEU A 131 -0.87 14.10 -2.55
N LEU A 132 -1.92 13.50 -1.99
CA LEU A 132 -2.79 12.55 -2.67
C LEU A 132 -4.10 13.25 -3.04
N ASP A 133 -4.54 13.09 -4.29
CA ASP A 133 -5.79 13.71 -4.75
C ASP A 133 -7.01 12.93 -4.20
N PRO A 134 -7.84 13.53 -3.33
CA PRO A 134 -8.96 12.83 -2.70
C PRO A 134 -10.07 12.44 -3.69
N ASP A 135 -10.11 13.04 -4.89
CA ASP A 135 -11.07 12.64 -5.92
C ASP A 135 -10.64 11.32 -6.60
N ILE A 136 -9.34 11.02 -6.59
CA ILE A 136 -8.77 9.81 -7.22
C ILE A 136 -8.56 8.70 -6.20
N TYR A 137 -8.13 9.05 -4.99
CA TYR A 137 -7.65 8.11 -3.99
C TYR A 137 -8.36 8.23 -2.65
N THR A 138 -8.38 7.13 -1.92
CA THR A 138 -8.76 7.12 -0.51
C THR A 138 -7.61 7.72 0.31
N THR A 139 -7.94 8.64 1.20
CA THR A 139 -6.94 9.43 1.95
C THR A 139 -7.02 9.15 3.44
N GLY A 140 -5.88 9.30 4.12
CA GLY A 140 -5.78 9.18 5.57
C GLY A 140 -5.81 10.53 6.30
N PRO A 141 -5.56 10.53 7.62
CA PRO A 141 -5.37 11.75 8.41
C PRO A 141 -4.35 12.71 7.80
N VAL A 142 -4.64 14.01 7.86
CA VAL A 142 -3.78 15.04 7.27
C VAL A 142 -2.67 15.45 8.24
N LYS A 143 -1.41 15.22 7.85
CA LYS A 143 -0.23 15.83 8.48
C LYS A 143 0.29 17.01 7.65
N LYS A 144 0.31 18.20 8.23
CA LYS A 144 0.74 19.44 7.55
C LYS A 144 2.26 19.61 7.57
N VAL A 145 2.86 19.73 6.40
CA VAL A 145 4.28 20.08 6.21
C VAL A 145 4.38 21.54 5.80
N LYS A 146 4.88 22.40 6.71
CA LYS A 146 4.85 23.86 6.56
C LYS A 146 5.75 24.38 5.42
N ARG A 147 6.96 23.82 5.29
CA ARG A 147 7.99 24.26 4.33
C ARG A 147 7.49 24.32 2.89
N GLN A 148 6.90 23.23 2.40
CA GLN A 148 6.27 23.16 1.07
C GLN A 148 4.77 23.43 1.09
N ARG A 149 4.16 23.61 2.28
CA ARG A 149 2.70 23.71 2.47
C ARG A 149 1.99 22.51 1.82
N ILE A 150 2.39 21.31 2.21
CA ILE A 150 1.81 20.04 1.76
C ILE A 150 0.97 19.43 2.88
N ASN A 151 -0.23 18.98 2.54
CA ASN A 151 -1.02 18.08 3.37
C ASN A 151 -0.63 16.65 3.01
N VAL A 152 0.14 15.99 3.86
CA VAL A 152 0.45 14.56 3.71
C VAL A 152 -0.77 13.79 4.21
N ASN A 153 -1.58 13.31 3.26
CA ASN A 153 -2.85 12.63 3.47
C ASN A 153 -2.82 11.16 3.00
N LEU A 154 -1.66 10.52 3.13
CA LEU A 154 -1.47 9.09 2.85
C LEU A 154 -2.17 8.23 3.91
N LEU A 155 -2.52 6.98 3.57
CA LEU A 155 -3.04 6.01 4.55
C LEU A 155 -1.95 5.57 5.54
N GLY A 156 -0.70 5.49 5.06
CA GLY A 156 0.48 5.31 5.90
C GLY A 156 1.41 6.50 5.81
N THR A 157 2.67 6.22 5.45
CA THR A 157 3.71 7.23 5.25
C THR A 157 4.35 7.15 3.88
N VAL A 158 5.26 8.07 3.59
CA VAL A 158 6.02 8.05 2.34
C VAL A 158 6.85 6.77 2.18
N ASP A 159 7.27 6.14 3.28
CA ASP A 159 8.08 4.90 3.29
C ASP A 159 7.23 3.65 3.10
N PHE A 160 6.01 3.68 3.64
CA PHE A 160 5.03 2.62 3.42
C PHE A 160 3.62 3.19 3.45
N SER A 161 2.97 3.22 2.28
CA SER A 161 1.54 3.54 2.18
C SER A 161 0.90 2.73 1.06
N PRO A 162 -0.22 2.04 1.31
CA PRO A 162 -1.05 1.53 0.24
C PRO A 162 -1.64 2.71 -0.54
N MET A 163 -1.83 2.47 -1.85
CA MET A 163 -2.37 3.44 -2.80
C MET A 163 -3.72 2.91 -3.29
N VAL A 164 -4.80 3.31 -2.62
CA VAL A 164 -6.15 2.80 -2.91
C VAL A 164 -6.91 3.83 -3.72
N ARG A 165 -7.34 3.48 -4.93
CA ARG A 165 -8.22 4.34 -5.74
C ARG A 165 -9.65 4.26 -5.26
N ASN A 166 -10.37 5.37 -5.31
CA ASN A 166 -11.80 5.39 -5.02
C ASN A 166 -12.62 4.68 -6.11
N ALA A 167 -12.10 4.69 -7.35
CA ALA A 167 -12.71 3.99 -8.46
C ALA A 167 -12.80 2.49 -8.18
N GLY A 168 -14.03 1.96 -8.20
CA GLY A 168 -14.30 0.55 -7.95
C GLY A 168 -14.54 0.19 -6.50
N LEU A 169 -14.39 1.13 -5.55
CA LEU A 169 -14.86 0.90 -4.19
C LEU A 169 -16.40 0.89 -4.18
N GLY A 170 -17.06 1.83 -4.83
CA GLY A 170 -18.52 1.97 -4.74
C GLY A 170 -18.94 2.72 -3.47
N ASP A 171 -20.24 2.96 -3.31
CA ASP A 171 -20.77 3.73 -2.19
C ASP A 171 -20.91 2.83 -0.95
N TRP A 172 -19.83 2.71 -0.17
CA TRP A 172 -19.88 2.01 1.11
C TRP A 172 -20.28 2.98 2.22
N ASN A 173 -21.33 2.61 2.94
CA ASN A 173 -21.76 3.30 4.15
C ASN A 173 -21.52 2.39 5.35
N GLU A 174 -20.67 2.83 6.29
CA GLU A 174 -20.37 2.09 7.52
C GLU A 174 -21.64 1.73 8.28
N SER A 175 -22.62 2.64 8.35
CA SER A 175 -23.89 2.39 9.05
C SER A 175 -24.72 1.30 8.37
N GLU A 176 -24.67 1.20 7.04
CA GLU A 176 -25.34 0.13 6.30
C GLU A 176 -24.65 -1.21 6.50
N MET A 177 -23.31 -1.25 6.48
CA MET A 177 -22.56 -2.49 6.76
C MET A 177 -22.77 -2.97 8.19
N ARG A 178 -22.69 -2.04 9.16
CA ARG A 178 -22.98 -2.33 10.56
C ARG A 178 -24.38 -2.91 10.72
N LYS A 179 -25.39 -2.27 10.12
CA LYS A 179 -26.76 -2.76 10.17
C LYS A 179 -26.90 -4.15 9.55
N ARG A 180 -26.28 -4.41 8.40
CA ARG A 180 -26.28 -5.77 7.79
C ARG A 180 -25.64 -6.80 8.71
N CYS A 181 -24.55 -6.46 9.39
CA CYS A 181 -23.93 -7.35 10.38
C CYS A 181 -24.87 -7.59 11.58
N GLU A 182 -25.49 -6.54 12.11
CA GLU A 182 -26.46 -6.62 13.21
C GLU A 182 -27.68 -7.45 12.84
N ASP A 183 -28.23 -7.28 11.64
CA ASP A 183 -29.36 -8.06 11.11
C ASP A 183 -28.98 -9.56 11.04
N ILE A 184 -27.80 -9.89 10.49
CA ILE A 184 -27.30 -11.27 10.43
C ILE A 184 -27.13 -11.87 11.83
N VAL A 185 -26.58 -11.12 12.79
CA VAL A 185 -26.38 -11.62 14.17
C VAL A 185 -27.72 -11.76 14.89
N GLY A 186 -28.65 -10.82 14.69
CA GLY A 186 -29.97 -10.77 15.33
C GLY A 186 -30.90 -11.90 14.92
N ASP A 187 -30.70 -12.49 13.75
CA ASP A 187 -31.48 -13.64 13.26
C ASP A 187 -31.20 -14.95 14.02
N TYR A 188 -30.16 -15.00 14.86
CA TYR A 188 -29.76 -16.21 15.58
C TYR A 188 -29.66 -15.99 17.10
N PRO A 189 -30.03 -16.99 17.92
CA PRO A 189 -29.72 -16.96 19.35
C PRO A 189 -28.21 -16.81 19.58
N PRO A 190 -27.76 -15.96 20.53
CA PRO A 190 -26.34 -15.65 20.73
C PRO A 190 -25.44 -16.89 20.88
N GLU A 191 -25.92 -17.91 21.62
CA GLU A 191 -25.21 -19.16 21.85
C GLU A 191 -24.98 -19.98 20.56
N ILE A 192 -25.94 -19.93 19.63
CA ILE A 192 -25.85 -20.61 18.32
C ILE A 192 -24.86 -19.86 17.42
N PHE A 193 -24.92 -18.53 17.42
CA PHE A 193 -24.00 -17.69 16.67
C PHE A 193 -22.55 -17.86 17.15
N GLU A 194 -22.29 -17.80 18.47
CA GLU A 194 -20.96 -18.00 19.05
C GLU A 194 -20.40 -19.38 18.69
N ARG A 195 -21.23 -20.43 18.77
CA ARG A 195 -20.83 -21.79 18.37
C ARG A 195 -20.54 -21.87 16.86
N ALA A 196 -21.32 -21.21 16.02
CA ALA A 196 -21.09 -21.17 14.58
C ALA A 196 -19.79 -20.43 14.23
N VAL A 197 -19.52 -19.31 14.89
CA VAL A 197 -18.27 -18.54 14.75
C VAL A 197 -17.05 -19.38 15.17
N ARG A 198 -17.10 -20.03 16.35
CA ARG A 198 -16.04 -20.96 16.78
C ARG A 198 -15.84 -22.11 15.81
N TYR A 199 -16.92 -22.67 15.28
CA TYR A 199 -16.85 -23.72 14.26
C TYR A 199 -16.22 -23.20 12.95
N LEU A 200 -16.58 -21.99 12.49
CA LEU A 200 -16.00 -21.37 11.31
C LEU A 200 -14.51 -21.12 11.49
N TYR A 201 -14.07 -20.58 12.63
CA TYR A 201 -12.64 -20.42 12.94
C TYR A 201 -11.90 -21.76 12.96
N ALA A 202 -12.47 -22.79 13.58
CA ALA A 202 -11.89 -24.12 13.60
C ALA A 202 -11.82 -24.74 12.19
N LYS A 203 -12.82 -24.47 11.35
CA LYS A 203 -12.89 -24.96 9.97
C LYS A 203 -11.92 -24.22 9.05
N GLU A 204 -11.83 -22.90 9.13
CA GLU A 204 -10.90 -22.06 8.39
C GLU A 204 -9.45 -22.38 8.77
N SER A 205 -9.20 -22.63 10.06
CA SER A 205 -7.92 -23.19 10.53
C SER A 205 -7.65 -24.54 9.87
N LYS A 206 -8.61 -25.48 9.86
CA LYS A 206 -8.41 -26.79 9.21
C LYS A 206 -8.19 -26.70 7.70
N SER A 207 -8.93 -25.86 6.97
CA SER A 207 -8.76 -25.73 5.51
C SER A 207 -7.44 -25.07 5.14
N SER A 208 -6.97 -24.11 5.94
CA SER A 208 -5.66 -23.47 5.74
C SER A 208 -4.51 -24.47 5.94
N HIS A 209 -4.63 -25.39 6.91
CA HIS A 209 -3.61 -26.43 7.17
C HIS A 209 -3.71 -27.63 6.20
N GLU A 210 -4.88 -27.93 5.65
CA GLU A 210 -5.04 -28.94 4.58
C GLU A 210 -4.36 -28.51 3.28
N ILE A 211 -4.29 -27.19 3.01
CA ILE A 211 -3.51 -26.62 1.91
C ILE A 211 -2.00 -26.77 2.18
N GLU A 212 -1.57 -26.62 3.43
CA GLU A 212 -0.16 -26.76 3.86
C GLU A 212 0.27 -28.22 4.19
N ARG A 213 -0.62 -29.21 4.02
CA ARG A 213 -0.39 -30.64 4.34
C ARG A 213 0.03 -30.91 5.79
N GLU A 214 -0.33 -30.05 6.74
CA GLU A 214 -0.15 -30.32 8.17
C GLU A 214 -1.43 -30.86 8.80
N THR A 215 -1.30 -31.80 9.74
CA THR A 215 -2.41 -32.17 10.64
C THR A 215 -2.26 -31.32 11.90
N PRO A 216 -3.10 -30.29 12.13
CA PRO A 216 -2.92 -29.44 13.31
C PRO A 216 -3.16 -30.26 14.58
N ASP A 217 -2.28 -30.09 15.56
CA ASP A 217 -2.53 -30.53 16.93
C ASP A 217 -3.75 -29.76 17.45
N GLN A 218 -4.77 -30.47 17.94
CA GLN A 218 -6.04 -29.89 18.40
C GLN A 218 -5.82 -28.75 19.41
N LYS A 219 -4.75 -28.83 20.21
CA LYS A 219 -4.32 -27.77 21.14
C LYS A 219 -3.91 -26.45 20.46
N ARG A 220 -3.32 -26.50 19.25
CA ARG A 220 -2.92 -25.30 18.50
C ARG A 220 -4.15 -24.56 17.97
N ALA A 221 -5.12 -25.29 17.41
CA ALA A 221 -6.38 -24.71 16.97
C ALA A 221 -7.13 -24.03 18.13
N GLU A 222 -7.17 -24.66 19.30
CA GLU A 222 -7.75 -24.05 20.52
C GLU A 222 -7.01 -22.79 20.97
N LYS A 223 -5.66 -22.80 20.95
CA LYS A 223 -4.84 -21.63 21.28
C LYS A 223 -5.10 -20.47 20.31
N PHE A 224 -5.21 -20.75 19.01
CA PHE A 224 -5.52 -19.75 17.99
C PHE A 224 -6.92 -19.15 18.17
N ILE A 225 -7.94 -19.97 18.41
CA ILE A 225 -9.30 -19.50 18.73
C ILE A 225 -9.29 -18.59 19.98
N GLY A 226 -8.56 -18.97 21.03
CA GLY A 226 -8.43 -18.13 22.22
C GLY A 226 -7.76 -16.77 21.94
N LEU A 227 -6.83 -16.70 20.98
CA LEU A 227 -6.21 -15.43 20.57
C LEU A 227 -7.16 -14.56 19.74
N LEU A 228 -7.99 -15.17 18.89
CA LEU A 228 -9.06 -14.47 18.17
C LEU A 228 -10.10 -13.87 19.13
N GLU A 229 -10.50 -14.63 20.15
CA GLU A 229 -11.40 -14.11 21.21
C GLU A 229 -10.78 -12.92 21.95
N GLN A 230 -9.46 -12.93 22.17
CA GLN A 230 -8.75 -11.81 22.80
C GLN A 230 -8.59 -10.58 21.91
N ALA A 231 -8.72 -10.71 20.57
CA ALA A 231 -8.57 -9.59 19.64
C ALA A 231 -9.61 -8.47 19.83
N TRP A 232 -10.70 -8.77 20.54
CA TRP A 232 -11.71 -7.81 20.97
C TRP A 232 -11.31 -7.01 22.21
N HIS A 233 -10.32 -7.48 22.97
CA HIS A 233 -9.94 -6.93 24.26
C HIS A 233 -8.50 -6.39 24.29
N ARG A 234 -7.67 -6.74 23.32
CA ARG A 234 -6.29 -6.27 23.19
C ARG A 234 -5.89 -6.03 21.74
N ASP A 235 -5.03 -5.05 21.54
CA ASP A 235 -4.47 -4.73 20.23
C ASP A 235 -3.30 -5.65 19.87
N PHE A 236 -3.30 -6.16 18.64
CA PHE A 236 -2.22 -6.99 18.10
C PHE A 236 -1.26 -6.23 17.19
N ILE A 237 -1.43 -4.91 17.04
CA ILE A 237 -0.68 -4.07 16.11
C ILE A 237 0.63 -3.61 16.78
N SER A 238 1.44 -4.58 17.17
CA SER A 238 2.77 -4.37 17.75
C SER A 238 3.66 -5.57 17.48
N LYS A 239 4.98 -5.35 17.44
CA LYS A 239 5.95 -6.43 17.24
C LYS A 239 5.78 -7.58 18.26
N PRO A 240 5.74 -7.33 19.59
CA PRO A 240 5.59 -8.41 20.56
C PRO A 240 4.31 -9.23 20.37
N ALA A 241 3.18 -8.56 20.08
CA ALA A 241 1.90 -9.23 19.92
C ALA A 241 1.83 -10.05 18.61
N LEU A 242 2.40 -9.54 17.51
CA LEU A 242 2.49 -10.28 16.24
C LEU A 242 3.41 -11.51 16.37
N VAL A 243 4.53 -11.37 17.09
CA VAL A 243 5.42 -12.51 17.39
C VAL A 243 4.69 -13.53 18.27
N GLU A 244 3.94 -13.10 19.29
CA GLU A 244 3.11 -13.99 20.12
C GLU A 244 2.09 -14.77 19.28
N LEU A 245 1.41 -14.10 18.34
CA LEU A 245 0.48 -14.75 17.40
C LEU A 245 1.19 -15.82 16.57
N GLN A 246 2.34 -15.48 15.99
CA GLN A 246 3.12 -16.42 15.18
C GLN A 246 3.51 -17.67 15.99
N GLN A 247 4.06 -17.48 17.19
CA GLN A 247 4.47 -18.58 18.07
C GLN A 247 3.30 -19.44 18.55
N ALA A 248 2.06 -18.96 18.43
CA ALA A 248 0.88 -19.70 18.80
C ALA A 248 0.36 -20.61 17.69
N ILE A 249 0.56 -20.24 16.43
CA ILE A 249 0.04 -20.97 15.27
C ILE A 249 1.03 -21.99 14.71
N VAL A 250 2.34 -21.73 14.82
CA VAL A 250 3.38 -22.63 14.27
C VAL A 250 3.87 -23.68 15.28
N GLU A 251 4.55 -24.71 14.78
CA GLU A 251 5.27 -25.67 15.65
C GLU A 251 6.45 -24.99 16.38
N PRO A 252 6.82 -25.43 17.59
CA PRO A 252 7.90 -24.82 18.37
C PRO A 252 9.25 -24.67 17.64
N ARG A 253 9.54 -25.55 16.66
CA ARG A 253 10.76 -25.47 15.84
C ARG A 253 10.74 -24.33 14.80
N PHE A 254 9.56 -23.83 14.44
CA PHE A 254 9.35 -22.72 13.50
C PHE A 254 8.96 -21.41 14.21
N ALA A 255 8.94 -21.42 15.55
CA ALA A 255 8.56 -20.28 16.36
C ALA A 255 9.64 -19.20 16.34
N ASN A 256 9.33 -18.05 15.74
CA ASN A 256 10.26 -16.94 15.62
C ASN A 256 10.31 -16.14 16.92
N ARG A 257 11.50 -15.64 17.30
CA ARG A 257 11.67 -14.75 18.46
C ARG A 257 11.51 -13.26 18.12
N GLY A 258 11.38 -12.95 16.83
CA GLY A 258 11.35 -11.61 16.27
C GLY A 258 11.02 -11.68 14.79
N TRP A 259 11.46 -10.69 14.03
CA TRP A 259 11.36 -10.72 12.57
C TRP A 259 12.38 -11.67 11.96
N ARG A 260 12.20 -11.99 10.68
CA ARG A 260 13.15 -12.87 9.97
C ARG A 260 14.57 -12.28 9.91
N SER A 261 14.72 -10.96 10.02
CA SER A 261 16.03 -10.29 10.16
C SER A 261 16.80 -10.72 11.41
N GLU A 262 16.10 -11.14 12.47
CA GLU A 262 16.68 -11.46 13.78
C GLU A 262 16.93 -12.96 14.00
N LEU A 263 16.54 -13.82 13.05
CA LEU A 263 16.75 -15.27 13.16
C LEU A 263 18.23 -15.62 12.96
N THR A 264 18.79 -16.51 13.77
CA THR A 264 20.21 -16.86 13.71
C THR A 264 20.55 -17.82 12.57
N GLU A 265 19.62 -18.68 12.16
CA GLU A 265 19.85 -19.71 11.15
C GLU A 265 19.55 -19.18 9.72
N PRO A 266 20.51 -19.25 8.77
CA PRO A 266 20.34 -18.71 7.42
C PRO A 266 19.18 -19.30 6.62
N GLY A 267 18.85 -20.58 6.86
CA GLY A 267 17.79 -21.30 6.16
C GLY A 267 16.38 -20.82 6.48
N ASP A 268 16.18 -20.18 7.63
CA ASP A 268 14.86 -19.76 8.13
C ASP A 268 14.51 -18.31 7.77
N ARG A 269 15.44 -17.59 7.12
CA ARG A 269 15.29 -16.16 6.92
C ARG A 269 14.46 -15.80 5.70
N GLN A 270 14.69 -16.42 4.54
CA GLN A 270 13.98 -16.05 3.29
C GLN A 270 12.77 -16.95 3.07
N VAL A 271 11.62 -16.34 2.80
CA VAL A 271 10.37 -17.05 2.52
C VAL A 271 10.07 -16.99 1.02
N TYR A 272 9.68 -18.14 0.49
CA TYR A 272 9.20 -18.31 -0.88
C TYR A 272 7.85 -18.99 -0.86
N VAL A 273 6.94 -18.55 -1.73
CA VAL A 273 5.66 -19.22 -2.00
C VAL A 273 5.77 -19.85 -3.37
N GLY A 274 5.44 -21.13 -3.49
CA GLY A 274 5.69 -21.91 -4.70
C GLY A 274 5.02 -23.27 -4.69
N GLU A 275 5.38 -24.10 -5.66
CA GLU A 275 4.97 -25.50 -5.76
C GLU A 275 6.17 -26.42 -6.03
N THR A 276 6.18 -27.59 -5.39
CA THR A 276 7.14 -28.66 -5.68
C THR A 276 6.68 -29.43 -6.91
N LEU A 277 7.42 -29.34 -8.02
CA LEU A 277 7.14 -30.06 -9.27
C LEU A 277 7.74 -31.46 -9.29
N GLY A 278 8.77 -31.70 -8.48
CA GLY A 278 9.46 -32.98 -8.34
C GLY A 278 10.67 -32.88 -7.41
N PRO A 279 11.39 -33.98 -7.15
CA PRO A 279 12.56 -33.97 -6.27
C PRO A 279 13.60 -32.94 -6.74
N GLY A 280 13.85 -31.91 -5.92
CA GLY A 280 14.80 -30.83 -6.23
C GLY A 280 14.32 -29.82 -7.26
N LEU A 281 13.07 -29.89 -7.72
CA LEU A 281 12.48 -28.94 -8.66
C LEU A 281 11.31 -28.20 -8.01
N GLU A 282 11.61 -26.98 -7.58
CA GLU A 282 10.66 -26.04 -6.99
C GLU A 282 10.35 -24.94 -8.00
N ARG A 283 9.07 -24.59 -8.16
CA ARG A 283 8.65 -23.38 -8.89
C ARG A 283 8.27 -22.31 -7.87
N VAL A 284 9.02 -21.22 -7.86
CA VAL A 284 8.70 -20.05 -7.03
C VAL A 284 7.66 -19.19 -7.74
N HIS A 285 6.54 -18.93 -7.09
CA HIS A 285 5.50 -18.00 -7.53
C HIS A 285 5.72 -16.61 -6.95
N TYR A 286 6.23 -16.54 -5.73
CA TYR A 286 6.48 -15.29 -5.02
C TYR A 286 7.67 -15.44 -4.09
N ALA A 287 8.54 -14.43 -4.08
CA ALA A 287 9.58 -14.27 -3.09
C ALA A 287 9.15 -13.14 -2.13
N ALA A 288 9.02 -13.46 -0.85
CA ALA A 288 8.71 -12.46 0.17
C ALA A 288 9.83 -11.41 0.30
N PRO A 289 9.57 -10.24 0.93
CA PRO A 289 10.61 -9.24 1.16
C PRO A 289 11.84 -9.86 1.83
N LYS A 290 13.01 -9.31 1.53
CA LYS A 290 14.24 -9.81 2.13
C LYS A 290 14.20 -9.62 3.64
N PRO A 291 14.84 -10.50 4.42
CA PRO A 291 14.89 -10.37 5.87
C PRO A 291 15.34 -8.98 6.32
N GLU A 292 16.40 -8.45 5.71
CA GLU A 292 16.98 -7.15 6.04
C GLU A 292 16.03 -5.96 5.84
N ASP A 293 15.00 -6.10 4.99
CA ASP A 293 14.03 -5.04 4.71
C ASP A 293 12.85 -5.04 5.71
N LEU A 294 12.72 -6.09 6.53
CA LEU A 294 11.53 -6.28 7.36
C LEU A 294 11.36 -5.25 8.47
N ASP A 295 12.44 -4.81 9.10
CA ASP A 295 12.34 -3.86 10.21
C ASP A 295 11.70 -2.55 9.73
N GLU A 296 12.07 -2.06 8.54
CA GLU A 296 11.49 -0.87 7.92
C GLU A 296 10.04 -1.12 7.50
N LEU A 297 9.79 -2.21 6.76
CA LEU A 297 8.46 -2.55 6.23
C LEU A 297 7.43 -2.76 7.36
N MET A 298 7.79 -3.52 8.40
CA MET A 298 6.88 -3.79 9.52
C MET A 298 6.66 -2.54 10.37
N SER A 299 7.65 -1.67 10.52
CA SER A 299 7.48 -0.38 11.19
C SER A 299 6.50 0.51 10.42
N GLY A 300 6.64 0.57 9.09
CA GLY A 300 5.72 1.28 8.20
C GLY A 300 4.29 0.73 8.27
N PHE A 301 4.14 -0.60 8.24
CA PHE A 301 2.85 -1.27 8.37
C PHE A 301 2.16 -0.97 9.71
N ILE A 302 2.88 -1.11 10.82
CA ILE A 302 2.34 -0.86 12.18
C ILE A 302 1.88 0.60 12.30
N MET A 303 2.72 1.55 11.84
CA MET A 303 2.38 2.97 11.87
C MET A 303 1.15 3.29 11.01
N MET A 304 1.08 2.75 9.79
CA MET A 304 -0.10 2.89 8.93
C MET A 304 -1.36 2.33 9.62
N ALA A 305 -1.27 1.14 10.20
CA ALA A 305 -2.40 0.52 10.87
C ALA A 305 -2.92 1.36 12.04
N TRP A 306 -2.04 1.92 12.87
CA TRP A 306 -2.43 2.86 13.93
C TRP A 306 -3.04 4.15 13.38
N GLN A 307 -2.46 4.72 12.32
CA GLN A 307 -2.97 5.93 11.69
C GLN A 307 -4.40 5.75 11.13
N MET A 308 -4.71 4.56 10.59
CA MET A 308 -6.05 4.25 10.11
C MET A 308 -7.05 4.05 11.26
N ILE A 309 -6.62 3.46 12.37
CA ILE A 309 -7.48 3.22 13.56
C ILE A 309 -7.74 4.49 14.37
N GLU A 310 -6.78 5.42 14.43
CA GLU A 310 -6.94 6.68 15.17
C GLU A 310 -7.50 7.82 14.31
N GLY A 311 -7.54 7.61 12.99
CA GLY A 311 -8.01 8.57 12.00
C GLY A 311 -9.54 8.57 11.80
N PRO A 312 -10.07 9.40 10.87
CA PRO A 312 -11.50 9.40 10.55
C PRO A 312 -11.98 8.09 9.87
N LEU A 313 -11.07 7.20 9.51
CA LEU A 313 -11.37 5.82 9.06
C LEU A 313 -11.53 4.84 10.23
N GLY A 314 -11.17 5.26 11.45
CA GLY A 314 -11.28 4.52 12.69
C GLY A 314 -11.86 5.45 13.75
N GLU A 315 -13.16 5.69 13.72
CA GLU A 315 -13.78 6.35 14.87
C GLU A 315 -13.73 5.40 16.07
N ARG A 316 -12.95 5.75 17.10
CA ARG A 316 -13.07 5.14 18.44
C ARG A 316 -14.37 5.61 19.08
N THR A 317 -15.50 5.06 18.63
CA THR A 317 -16.81 5.22 19.28
C THR A 317 -16.91 4.34 20.52
N GLY A 318 -15.92 4.40 21.43
CA GLY A 318 -15.95 3.66 22.72
C GLY A 318 -15.96 2.12 22.63
N THR A 319 -16.13 1.55 21.45
CA THR A 319 -16.02 0.11 21.16
C THR A 319 -14.66 -0.16 20.50
N PRO A 320 -13.91 -1.19 20.93
CA PRO A 320 -12.69 -1.59 20.26
C PRO A 320 -13.00 -1.90 18.79
N THR A 321 -12.33 -1.19 17.88
CA THR A 321 -12.37 -1.50 16.44
C THR A 321 -11.88 -2.94 16.28
N PRO A 322 -12.53 -3.79 15.47
CA PRO A 322 -12.05 -5.14 15.24
C PRO A 322 -10.62 -5.05 14.70
N THR A 323 -9.67 -5.46 15.54
CA THR A 323 -8.26 -5.52 15.21
C THR A 323 -8.10 -6.24 13.88
N LEU A 324 -7.15 -5.77 13.06
CA LEU A 324 -6.67 -6.33 11.80
C LEU A 324 -6.15 -7.79 11.98
N VAL A 325 -7.02 -8.70 12.41
CA VAL A 325 -6.72 -10.11 12.67
C VAL A 325 -7.31 -10.98 11.56
N ALA A 326 -8.25 -10.45 10.77
CA ALA A 326 -8.86 -11.17 9.65
C ALA A 326 -7.99 -11.22 8.37
N ALA A 327 -6.88 -10.46 8.27
CA ALA A 327 -6.09 -10.38 7.03
C ALA A 327 -4.73 -11.11 7.08
N ALA A 328 -4.36 -11.70 8.23
CA ALA A 328 -3.06 -12.37 8.41
C ALA A 328 -3.14 -13.91 8.30
N VAL A 329 -4.31 -14.47 7.99
CA VAL A 329 -4.56 -15.93 8.03
C VAL A 329 -5.31 -16.43 6.78
N VAL A 330 -5.01 -15.85 5.61
CA VAL A 330 -5.33 -16.47 4.32
C VAL A 330 -4.08 -16.57 3.47
#